data_AF-A0A9D6TSP0-F1
#
_entry.id   AF-A0A9D6TSP0-F1
#
_cell.length_a   1.000
_cell.length_b   1.000
_cell.length_c   1.000
_cell.angle_alpha   90.00
_cell.angle_beta   90.00
_cell.angle_gamma   90.00
#
_symmetry.space_group_name_H-M   'P 1'
#
loop_
_entity.id
_entity.type
_entity.pdbx_description
1 polymer ?
#
loop_
_entity_poly.entity_id
_entity_poly.type
_entity_poly.pdbx_seq_one_letter_code
_entity_poly.pdbx_strand_id
1 'polypeptide(L)'
;MTRVVNHYGGVNLAQGMPNFRPPQELLDAAHRALDGDFHQYAITWGTPRLRRAIADKYRKFYGMEVEPDRHVTVCCGSTETMLSSLLAGVDRREERGDHRLRGSAGHADVLLRIDVDAVEPLRLRGDGVPHP
;
A
#
# COMPACT_ATOMS: atom_id res chain seq x y z
N MET A 1 5.97 25.29 -0.12
CA MET A 1 4.93 26.30 0.19
C MET A 1 4.47 26.31 1.64
N THR A 2 4.33 25.18 2.35
CA THR A 2 3.74 25.12 3.70
C THR A 2 4.31 26.12 4.71
N ARG A 3 5.64 26.24 4.82
CA ARG A 3 6.28 27.21 5.74
C ARG A 3 5.88 28.66 5.47
N VAL A 4 5.75 29.02 4.19
CA VAL A 4 5.36 30.38 3.76
C VAL A 4 3.90 30.62 4.10
N VAL A 5 3.03 29.66 3.76
CA VAL A 5 1.59 29.77 4.05
C VAL A 5 1.32 29.90 5.55
N ASN A 6 2.01 29.11 6.39
CA ASN A 6 1.88 29.20 7.84
C ASN A 6 2.34 30.55 8.41
N HIS A 7 3.42 31.13 7.85
CA HIS A 7 3.93 32.43 8.30
C HIS A 7 2.92 33.56 8.07
N TYR A 8 2.14 33.48 6.99
CA TYR A 8 1.14 34.49 6.62
C TYR A 8 -0.30 34.09 6.97
N GLY A 9 -0.52 32.99 7.70
CA GLY A 9 -1.86 32.52 8.06
C GLY A 9 -2.76 32.19 6.86
N GLY A 10 -2.18 31.82 5.72
CA GLY A 10 -2.94 31.54 4.49
C GLY A 10 -3.56 30.14 4.46
N VAL A 11 -4.46 29.91 3.50
CA VAL A 11 -5.01 28.58 3.22
C VAL A 11 -4.09 27.82 2.27
N ASN A 12 -3.62 26.63 2.67
CA ASN A 12 -2.70 25.83 1.87
C ASN A 12 -3.43 24.84 0.95
N LEU A 13 -3.63 25.20 -0.31
CA LEU A 13 -4.21 24.33 -1.33
C LEU A 13 -3.17 23.51 -2.11
N ALA A 14 -1.88 23.68 -1.82
CA ALA A 14 -0.79 23.01 -2.54
C ALA A 14 -0.38 21.67 -1.88
N GLN A 15 -0.75 21.44 -0.62
CA GLN A 15 -0.34 20.24 0.10
C GLN A 15 -1.31 19.09 -0.15
N GLY A 16 -0.79 17.95 -0.63
CA GLY A 16 -1.56 16.72 -0.83
C GLY A 16 -1.88 15.95 0.45
N MET A 17 -2.05 16.64 1.59
CA MET A 17 -2.37 16.02 2.88
C MET A 17 -3.83 16.33 3.23
N PRO A 18 -4.71 15.32 3.28
CA PRO A 18 -6.10 15.52 3.66
C PRO A 18 -6.24 16.17 5.05
N ASN A 19 -7.21 17.07 5.20
CA ASN A 19 -7.51 17.78 6.45
C ASN A 19 -8.72 17.19 7.21
N PHE A 20 -9.24 16.05 6.78
CA PHE A 20 -10.31 15.32 7.45
C PHE A 20 -9.76 14.18 8.31
N ARG A 21 -10.55 13.74 9.29
CA ARG A 21 -10.18 12.58 10.12
C ARG A 21 -10.24 11.28 9.31
N PRO A 22 -9.32 10.33 9.53
CA PRO A 22 -9.44 8.99 8.97
C PRO A 22 -10.74 8.29 9.42
N PRO A 23 -11.21 7.26 8.70
CA PRO A 23 -12.31 6.41 9.16
C PRO A 23 -12.05 5.83 10.56
N GLN A 24 -13.07 5.74 11.40
CA GLN A 24 -12.92 5.31 12.80
C GLN A 24 -12.41 3.88 12.89
N GLU A 25 -12.86 3.02 11.98
CA GLU A 25 -12.48 1.61 11.90
C GLU A 25 -10.96 1.45 11.69
N LEU A 26 -10.35 2.40 10.97
CA LEU A 26 -8.91 2.45 10.73
C LEU A 26 -8.12 2.83 11.99
N LEU A 27 -8.66 3.78 12.76
CA LEU A 27 -8.07 4.19 14.03
C LEU A 27 -8.16 3.06 15.06
N ASP A 28 -9.32 2.42 15.18
CA ASP A 28 -9.53 1.29 16.09
C ASP A 28 -8.63 0.11 15.74
N ALA A 29 -8.45 -0.16 14.45
CA ALA A 29 -7.53 -1.15 13.91
C ALA A 29 -6.08 -0.88 14.36
N ALA A 30 -5.62 0.36 14.20
CA ALA A 30 -4.29 0.78 14.62
C ALA A 30 -4.11 0.66 16.14
N HIS A 31 -5.11 1.08 16.93
CA HIS A 31 -5.07 0.92 18.38
C HIS A 31 -4.93 -0.55 18.81
N ARG A 32 -5.74 -1.44 18.24
CA ARG A 32 -5.63 -2.89 18.53
C ARG A 32 -4.26 -3.46 18.16
N ALA A 33 -3.66 -3.00 17.05
CA ALA A 33 -2.33 -3.44 16.65
C ALA A 33 -1.25 -2.95 17.63
N LEU A 34 -1.39 -1.73 18.15
CA LEU A 34 -0.49 -1.16 19.15
C LEU A 34 -0.60 -1.85 20.52
N ASP A 35 -1.81 -2.20 20.94
CA ASP A 35 -2.07 -2.85 22.23
C ASP A 35 -1.76 -4.37 22.22
N GLY A 36 -1.70 -4.98 21.03
CA GLY A 36 -1.34 -6.39 20.85
C GLY A 36 0.16 -6.61 20.65
N ASP A 37 0.57 -7.84 20.32
CA ASP A 37 2.00 -8.23 20.23
C ASP A 37 2.63 -7.98 18.83
N PHE A 38 2.18 -6.96 18.09
CA PHE A 38 2.62 -6.69 16.71
C PHE A 38 3.82 -5.72 16.62
N HIS A 39 4.76 -5.78 17.55
CA HIS A 39 5.89 -4.83 17.62
C HIS A 39 7.21 -5.34 17.01
N GLN A 40 7.24 -6.59 16.55
CA GLN A 40 8.41 -7.17 15.91
C GLN A 40 8.39 -6.93 14.40
N TYR A 41 9.56 -7.06 13.77
CA TYR A 41 9.69 -6.93 12.32
C TYR A 41 8.70 -7.83 11.59
N ALA A 42 8.00 -7.26 10.63
CA ALA A 42 7.30 -8.04 9.61
C ALA A 42 8.32 -8.83 8.77
N ILE A 43 7.85 -9.89 8.10
CA ILE A 43 8.65 -10.56 7.08
C ILE A 43 9.05 -9.56 5.98
N THR A 44 10.18 -9.80 5.31
CA THR A 44 10.87 -8.83 4.45
C THR A 44 10.00 -8.15 3.40
N TRP A 45 9.00 -8.83 2.84
CA TRP A 45 8.10 -8.30 1.79
C TRP A 45 6.69 -7.96 2.29
N GLY A 46 6.48 -7.93 3.62
CA GLY A 46 5.22 -7.56 4.26
C GLY A 46 4.39 -8.75 4.75
N THR A 47 3.51 -8.50 5.73
CA THR A 47 2.76 -9.56 6.41
C THR A 47 1.85 -10.33 5.44
N PRO A 48 1.67 -11.66 5.62
CA PRO A 48 0.77 -12.45 4.76
C PRO A 48 -0.66 -11.93 4.74
N ARG A 49 -1.15 -11.43 5.88
CA ARG A 49 -2.52 -10.89 6.01
C ARG A 49 -2.70 -9.64 5.15
N LEU A 50 -1.75 -8.71 5.21
CA LEU A 50 -1.80 -7.49 4.42
C LEU A 50 -1.69 -7.77 2.91
N ARG A 51 -0.77 -8.64 2.50
CA ARG A 51 -0.61 -8.99 1.07
C ARG A 51 -1.85 -9.63 0.47
N ARG A 52 -2.54 -10.51 1.22
CA ARG A 52 -3.83 -11.10 0.80
C ARG A 52 -4.92 -10.04 0.67
N ALA A 53 -5.02 -9.12 1.64
CA ALA A 53 -5.99 -8.03 1.59
C ALA A 53 -5.76 -7.10 0.37
N ILE A 54 -4.49 -6.86 0.01
CA ILE A 54 -4.14 -6.13 -1.21
C ILE A 54 -4.61 -6.88 -2.46
N ALA A 55 -4.31 -8.18 -2.58
CA ALA A 55 -4.77 -8.98 -3.73
C ALA A 55 -6.30 -9.01 -3.85
N ASP A 56 -7.01 -9.17 -2.73
CA ASP A 56 -8.48 -9.12 -2.70
C ASP A 56 -9.03 -7.76 -3.14
N LYS A 57 -8.37 -6.66 -2.73
CA LYS A 57 -8.70 -5.31 -3.21
C LYS A 57 -8.52 -5.22 -4.73
N TYR A 58 -7.43 -5.76 -5.27
CA TYR A 58 -7.18 -5.76 -6.71
C TYR A 58 -8.25 -6.51 -7.49
N ARG A 59 -8.61 -7.71 -7.02
CA ARG A 59 -9.70 -8.48 -7.62
C ARG A 59 -11.03 -7.72 -7.55
N LYS A 60 -11.36 -7.14 -6.38
CA LYS A 60 -12.65 -6.46 -6.16
C LYS A 60 -12.82 -5.20 -7.01
N PHE A 61 -11.80 -4.35 -7.08
CA PHE A 61 -11.91 -3.03 -7.72
C PHE A 61 -11.44 -3.00 -9.18
N TYR A 62 -10.53 -3.91 -9.55
CA TYR A 62 -9.94 -3.92 -10.89
C TYR A 62 -10.17 -5.23 -11.66
N GLY A 63 -10.79 -6.25 -11.05
CA GLY A 63 -10.97 -7.56 -11.69
C GLY A 63 -9.64 -8.27 -11.99
N MET A 64 -8.56 -7.87 -11.33
CA MET A 64 -7.21 -8.37 -11.58
C MET A 64 -6.86 -9.47 -10.59
N GLU A 65 -6.48 -10.64 -11.11
CA GLU A 65 -5.94 -11.73 -10.31
C GLU A 65 -4.48 -11.46 -9.94
N VAL A 66 -4.20 -11.33 -8.65
CA VAL A 66 -2.89 -11.04 -8.09
C VAL A 66 -2.54 -12.14 -7.09
N GLU A 67 -1.40 -12.82 -7.30
CA GLU A 67 -0.92 -13.84 -6.38
C GLU A 67 -0.16 -13.13 -5.24
N PRO A 68 -0.61 -13.24 -3.96
CA PRO A 68 -0.06 -12.43 -2.87
C PRO A 68 1.41 -12.69 -2.54
N ASP A 69 1.91 -13.92 -2.66
CA ASP A 69 3.27 -14.32 -2.30
C ASP A 69 4.28 -14.04 -3.43
N ARG A 70 3.81 -13.94 -4.68
CA ARG A 70 4.64 -13.70 -5.86
C ARG A 70 4.58 -12.26 -6.35
N HIS A 71 3.40 -11.66 -6.36
CA HIS A 71 3.17 -10.38 -7.05
C HIS A 71 3.10 -9.18 -6.11
N VAL A 72 3.14 -9.35 -4.78
CA VAL A 72 2.95 -8.24 -3.82
C VAL A 72 4.13 -8.10 -2.87
N THR A 73 4.74 -6.93 -2.88
CA THR A 73 5.71 -6.49 -1.86
C THR A 73 5.19 -5.21 -1.20
N VAL A 74 5.22 -5.17 0.13
CA VAL A 74 4.81 -3.99 0.93
C VAL A 74 6.04 -3.13 1.22
N CYS A 75 5.91 -1.80 1.03
CA CYS A 75 6.96 -0.82 1.32
C CYS A 75 6.45 0.31 2.22
N CYS A 76 7.37 1.13 2.73
CA CYS A 76 7.15 2.35 3.51
C CYS A 76 6.62 3.50 2.63
N GLY A 77 5.41 3.30 2.10
CA GLY A 77 4.74 4.27 1.25
C GLY A 77 5.30 4.35 -0.17
N SER A 78 4.65 5.19 -0.98
CA SER A 78 4.90 5.27 -2.42
C SER A 78 6.30 5.79 -2.77
N THR A 79 6.92 6.58 -1.89
CA THR A 79 8.25 7.14 -2.14
C THR A 79 9.34 6.06 -2.14
N GLU A 80 9.35 5.19 -1.13
CA GLU A 80 10.27 4.04 -1.12
C GLU A 80 9.94 3.11 -2.28
N THR A 81 8.66 2.78 -2.47
CA THR A 81 8.18 1.97 -3.59
C THR A 81 8.77 2.43 -4.92
N MET A 82 8.57 3.70 -5.29
CA MET A 82 9.06 4.22 -6.56
C MET A 82 10.58 4.13 -6.68
N LEU A 83 11.32 4.50 -5.63
CA LEU A 83 12.78 4.45 -5.64
C LEU A 83 13.30 3.01 -5.78
N SER A 84 12.77 2.10 -4.98
CA SER A 84 13.15 0.69 -4.98
C SER A 84 12.85 0.02 -6.32
N SER A 85 11.69 0.30 -6.93
CA SER A 85 11.37 -0.17 -8.29
C SER A 85 12.35 0.33 -9.32
N LEU A 86 12.72 1.63 -9.27
CA LEU A 86 13.65 2.21 -10.24
C LEU A 86 15.05 1.62 -10.08
N LEU A 87 15.54 1.50 -8.84
CA LEU A 87 16.85 0.92 -8.55
C LEU A 87 16.94 -0.56 -8.94
N ALA A 88 15.84 -1.30 -8.84
CA ALA A 88 15.78 -2.71 -9.21
C ALA A 88 15.59 -2.93 -10.71
N GLY A 89 14.73 -2.13 -11.35
CA GLY A 89 14.27 -2.34 -12.72
C GLY A 89 15.03 -1.58 -13.81
N VAL A 90 15.79 -0.54 -13.45
CA VAL A 90 16.55 0.26 -14.43
C VAL A 90 18.01 -0.20 -14.43
N ASP A 91 18.43 -0.87 -15.51
CA ASP A 91 19.83 -1.24 -15.73
C ASP A 91 20.63 -0.02 -16.21
N ARG A 92 21.89 0.09 -15.76
CA ARG A 92 22.78 1.24 -16.03
C ARG A 92 23.46 1.17 -17.40
N ARG A 93 22.87 0.46 -18.37
CA ARG A 93 23.51 0.16 -19.67
C ARG A 93 23.24 1.16 -20.79
N GLU A 94 22.85 2.39 -20.47
CA GLU A 94 22.71 3.49 -21.44
C GLU A 94 24.06 4.20 -21.71
N GLU A 95 25.14 3.45 -22.00
CA GLU A 95 26.40 4.05 -22.49
C GLU A 95 26.86 3.45 -23.83
N ARG A 96 26.12 2.51 -24.42
CA ARG A 96 26.44 1.96 -25.74
C ARG A 96 25.21 1.86 -26.62
N GLY A 97 24.81 2.99 -27.21
CA GLY A 97 24.29 3.12 -28.58
C GLY A 97 23.17 2.20 -29.09
N ASP A 98 22.45 1.45 -28.25
CA ASP A 98 21.30 0.63 -28.64
C ASP A 98 20.08 1.11 -27.85
N HIS A 99 19.26 1.98 -28.46
CA HIS A 99 18.03 2.55 -27.89
C HIS A 99 16.89 1.52 -27.75
N ARG A 100 17.21 0.28 -27.39
CA ARG A 100 16.21 -0.72 -27.05
C ARG A 100 16.09 -0.78 -25.54
N LEU A 101 14.99 -0.24 -25.02
CA LEU A 101 14.46 -0.59 -23.70
C LEU A 101 14.17 -2.09 -23.67
N ARG A 102 15.20 -2.91 -23.45
CA ARG A 102 15.03 -4.32 -23.10
C ARG A 102 14.73 -4.33 -21.61
N GLY A 103 13.46 -4.50 -21.25
CA GLY A 103 13.11 -4.81 -19.86
C GLY A 103 13.89 -6.04 -19.43
N SER A 104 14.77 -5.89 -18.44
CA SER A 104 15.27 -7.05 -17.72
C SER A 104 14.04 -7.68 -17.07
N ALA A 105 13.72 -8.90 -17.44
CA ALA A 105 12.72 -9.70 -16.76
C ALA A 105 13.30 -10.10 -15.40
N GLY A 106 13.32 -9.13 -14.48
CA GLY A 106 13.70 -9.29 -13.08
C GLY A 106 12.60 -8.67 -12.23
N HIS A 107 11.49 -9.41 -12.06
CA HIS A 107 10.50 -9.22 -10.99
C HIS A 107 10.08 -7.77 -10.74
N ALA A 108 9.45 -7.13 -11.75
CA ALA A 108 8.63 -5.95 -11.51
C ALA A 108 7.24 -6.41 -11.02
N ASP A 109 7.21 -6.96 -9.81
CA ASP A 109 6.00 -7.39 -9.12
C ASP A 109 5.30 -6.18 -8.49
N VAL A 110 3.97 -6.17 -8.54
CA VAL A 110 3.09 -5.05 -8.19
C VAL A 110 3.47 -4.45 -6.84
N LEU A 111 4.02 -3.24 -6.89
CA LEU A 111 4.45 -2.49 -5.72
C LEU A 111 3.33 -1.52 -5.33
N LEU A 112 2.49 -1.90 -4.36
CA LEU A 112 1.37 -1.06 -3.91
C LEU A 112 1.36 -0.81 -2.40
N ARG A 113 0.99 0.45 -2.08
CA ARG A 113 0.75 1.07 -0.78
C ARG A 113 -0.57 0.61 -0.13
N ILE A 114 -0.52 0.26 1.16
CA ILE A 114 -1.29 0.81 2.31
C ILE A 114 -0.89 -0.05 3.51
N ASP A 115 -0.42 0.57 4.59
CA ASP A 115 -0.35 -0.03 5.91
C ASP A 115 -1.63 0.37 6.66
N VAL A 116 -2.47 -0.61 7.01
CA VAL A 116 -3.18 -0.73 8.29
C VAL A 116 -3.55 -2.20 8.45
N ASP A 117 -2.76 -2.88 9.26
CA ASP A 117 -2.96 -4.28 9.60
C ASP A 117 -4.03 -4.41 10.72
N ALA A 118 -5.32 -4.14 10.41
CA ALA A 118 -6.47 -4.65 11.18
C ALA A 118 -7.84 -4.29 10.55
N VAL A 119 -8.13 -4.78 9.34
CA VAL A 119 -9.51 -4.79 8.84
C VAL A 119 -9.91 -6.24 8.56
N GLU A 120 -10.69 -6.82 9.46
CA GLU A 120 -11.43 -8.04 9.20
C GLU A 120 -12.38 -7.82 8.00
N PRO A 121 -12.46 -8.73 7.03
CA PRO A 121 -13.44 -8.64 5.97
C PRO A 121 -14.83 -8.97 6.53
N LEU A 122 -15.64 -7.94 6.80
CA LEU A 122 -17.05 -8.11 7.17
C LEU A 122 -17.79 -8.80 6.02
N ARG A 123 -18.16 -10.07 6.22
CA ARG A 123 -19.14 -10.78 5.38
C ARG A 123 -20.48 -10.07 5.51
N LEU A 124 -20.83 -9.29 4.51
CA LEU A 124 -22.22 -8.88 4.27
C LEU A 124 -22.95 -10.06 3.63
N ARG A 125 -23.59 -10.91 4.44
CA ARG A 125 -24.73 -11.72 4.02
C ARG A 125 -25.92 -11.32 4.89
N GLY A 126 -26.82 -10.54 4.28
CA GLY A 126 -28.18 -10.43 4.77
C GLY A 126 -28.96 -11.72 4.52
N ASP A 127 -30.01 -11.85 5.32
CA ASP A 127 -31.24 -12.60 5.08
C ASP A 127 -31.25 -14.09 5.50
N GLY A 128 -31.92 -14.35 6.62
CA GLY A 128 -32.43 -15.68 6.96
C GLY A 128 -32.46 -16.03 8.45
N VAL A 129 -33.45 -15.50 9.18
CA VAL A 129 -33.96 -16.10 10.45
C VAL A 129 -34.43 -17.54 10.12
N PRO A 130 -34.12 -18.57 10.93
CA PRO A 130 -34.91 -18.87 12.13
C PRO A 130 -34.14 -19.32 13.39
N HIS A 131 -34.70 -18.92 14.53
CA HIS A 131 -34.47 -19.49 15.86
C HIS A 131 -34.76 -20.99 15.91
N PRO A 132 -34.08 -21.71 16.80
CA PRO A 132 -34.72 -22.14 18.06
C PRO A 132 -34.25 -21.37 19.29
#